data_AF-A0A956BB47-F1
#
_entry.id   AF-A0A956BB47-F1
#
_cell.length_a   1.000
_cell.length_b   1.000
_cell.length_c   1.000
_cell.angle_alpha   90.00
_cell.angle_beta   90.00
_cell.angle_gamma   90.00
#
_symmetry.space_group_name_H-M   'P 1'
#
loop_
_entity.id
_entity.type
_entity.pdbx_description
1 polymer ?
#
loop_
_entity_poly.entity_id
_entity_poly.type
_entity_poly.pdbx_seq_one_letter_code
_entity_poly.pdbx_strand_id
1 'polypeptide(L)'
;YKCREVARTTDSQGDSVPVRACVPRCQSNDECGDGEHCDAESGDCVEGVGDPNPLGAFCAGDGDCASGACLTGERWPNGYCTAGCDACTGTCNTTADGDVCLAACDADLDCRPGYVCNDGGCTGPCKSEADCADGLVCNTSSGRCVERAQGDAQVQRVQVARGVSVSGGLSDPLTLDVPAGTLGFAILAEGSGADLMIIGEMVDPNGNTIYDFQDPFGSQVRFFPSEDVITQYVPSSPRSAPIPGTYTFRLIKDGGNASVDVDAVIKTADGEPETSALDVNFFFADVSDVEAAQAGGDADFQRAVGEMKRIYQQQGIEIGEVHYCDLPGGDAARFAVIDSVDGPTSELGQMFSVSSRAGDLGCSPDQALNFFMVQEIVGGRAGYIILGIAGGIPGPPGVHGTTHSGVAVTMSGWRRNPTQLAQTMAHEGGHFLGLFHTTEAEGTAFDPLPDTPQCDNSNDRDSDGIVAYQECGGGKGAENLMFWAAGDSAEKVTGDQGFVLVRNPALK
;
A
#
# COMPACT_ATOMS: atom_id res chain seq x y z
N TYR A 1 -36.50 -28.61 -0.56
CA TYR A 1 -35.50 -28.96 -1.59
C TYR A 1 -36.18 -29.18 -2.93
N LYS A 2 -35.64 -28.58 -3.99
CA LYS A 2 -36.05 -28.81 -5.38
C LYS A 2 -34.84 -29.32 -6.15
N CYS A 3 -34.96 -30.49 -6.77
CA CYS A 3 -33.86 -31.09 -7.52
C CYS A 3 -33.87 -30.56 -8.95
N ARG A 4 -32.84 -29.80 -9.31
CA ARG A 4 -32.67 -29.16 -10.62
C ARG A 4 -31.51 -29.81 -11.36
N GLU A 5 -31.59 -29.87 -12.68
CA GLU A 5 -30.46 -30.28 -13.52
C GLU A 5 -29.42 -29.16 -13.52
N VAL A 6 -28.22 -29.43 -13.02
CA VAL A 6 -27.12 -28.46 -12.91
C VAL A 6 -26.02 -28.70 -13.94
N ALA A 7 -25.97 -29.90 -14.51
CA ALA A 7 -25.07 -30.26 -15.59
C ALA A 7 -25.61 -31.47 -16.36
N ARG A 8 -24.99 -31.78 -17.50
CA ARG A 8 -25.14 -33.08 -18.18
C ARG A 8 -23.79 -33.78 -18.22
N THR A 9 -23.79 -35.07 -17.90
CA THR A 9 -22.62 -35.94 -18.04
C THR A 9 -22.91 -37.01 -19.07
N THR A 10 -21.88 -37.56 -19.70
CA THR A 10 -22.02 -38.70 -20.58
C THR A 10 -21.76 -39.97 -19.79
N ASP A 11 -22.66 -40.95 -19.88
CA ASP A 11 -22.44 -42.24 -19.22
C ASP A 11 -21.51 -43.15 -20.03
N SER A 12 -21.23 -44.34 -19.48
CA SER A 12 -20.37 -45.35 -20.10
C SER A 12 -20.87 -45.89 -21.45
N GLN A 13 -22.11 -45.55 -21.86
CA GLN A 13 -22.73 -45.98 -23.12
C GLN A 13 -22.75 -44.84 -24.14
N GLY A 14 -22.28 -43.64 -23.78
CA GLY A 14 -22.27 -42.47 -24.65
C GLY A 14 -23.55 -41.63 -24.55
N ASP A 15 -24.47 -41.98 -23.66
CA ASP A 15 -25.75 -41.28 -23.52
C ASP A 15 -25.60 -40.07 -22.59
N SER A 16 -26.28 -38.97 -22.94
CA SER A 16 -26.28 -37.75 -22.14
C SER A 16 -27.27 -37.88 -20.98
N VAL A 17 -26.76 -37.86 -19.75
CA VAL A 17 -27.53 -38.05 -18.52
C VAL A 17 -27.51 -36.76 -17.68
N PRO A 18 -28.66 -36.30 -17.19
CA PRO A 18 -28.73 -35.08 -16.38
C PRO A 18 -28.18 -35.30 -14.97
N VAL A 19 -27.22 -34.47 -14.57
CA VAL A 19 -26.74 -34.37 -13.18
C VAL A 19 -27.69 -33.43 -12.45
N ARG A 20 -28.36 -33.95 -11.42
CA ARG A 20 -29.32 -33.16 -10.62
C ARG A 20 -28.78 -32.87 -9.24
N ALA A 21 -28.83 -31.60 -8.83
CA ALA A 21 -28.56 -31.17 -7.47
C ALA A 21 -29.86 -30.69 -6.81
N CYS A 22 -30.06 -31.06 -5.55
CA CYS A 22 -31.23 -30.66 -4.78
C CYS A 22 -30.86 -29.46 -3.92
N VAL A 23 -31.29 -28.27 -4.34
CA VAL A 23 -31.08 -27.02 -3.61
C VAL A 23 -32.27 -26.82 -2.65
N PRO A 24 -32.10 -26.32 -1.41
CA PRO A 24 -33.21 -25.85 -0.59
C PRO A 24 -34.14 -24.94 -1.42
N ARG A 25 -35.45 -24.99 -1.13
CA ARG A 25 -36.34 -23.96 -1.70
C ARG A 25 -36.13 -22.72 -0.85
N CYS A 26 -36.01 -21.57 -1.46
CA CYS A 26 -36.02 -20.33 -0.71
C CYS A 26 -37.36 -20.20 0.03
N GLN A 27 -37.36 -19.63 1.24
CA GLN A 27 -38.58 -19.28 1.99
C GLN A 27 -38.76 -17.78 2.20
N SER A 28 -37.67 -17.01 2.09
CA SER A 28 -37.65 -15.55 2.08
C SER A 28 -36.58 -15.06 1.12
N ASN A 29 -36.63 -13.76 0.79
CA ASN A 29 -35.64 -13.12 -0.07
C ASN A 29 -34.22 -13.18 0.52
N ASP A 30 -34.10 -13.29 1.85
CA ASP A 30 -32.82 -13.39 2.56
C ASP A 30 -32.06 -14.70 2.22
N GLU A 31 -32.75 -15.68 1.65
CA GLU A 31 -32.17 -16.96 1.23
C GLU A 31 -31.68 -16.93 -0.23
N CYS A 32 -31.76 -15.78 -0.91
CA CYS A 32 -31.44 -15.61 -2.32
C CYS A 32 -30.17 -14.79 -2.56
N GLY A 33 -29.54 -15.04 -3.72
CA GLY A 33 -28.37 -14.30 -4.15
C GLY A 33 -28.70 -12.84 -4.42
N ASP A 34 -27.68 -11.99 -4.40
CA ASP A 34 -27.87 -10.57 -4.71
C ASP A 34 -28.42 -10.39 -6.13
N GLY A 35 -29.48 -9.59 -6.28
CA GLY A 35 -30.23 -9.47 -7.55
C GLY A 35 -31.43 -10.41 -7.71
N GLU A 36 -31.66 -11.33 -6.78
CA GLU A 36 -32.74 -12.31 -6.83
C GLU A 36 -33.75 -12.13 -5.67
N HIS A 37 -35.00 -12.48 -5.90
CA HIS A 37 -36.01 -12.63 -4.84
C HIS A 37 -36.47 -14.07 -4.74
N CYS A 38 -37.01 -14.45 -3.59
CA CYS A 38 -37.63 -15.73 -3.45
C CYS A 38 -39.03 -15.73 -4.03
N ASP A 39 -39.22 -16.40 -5.16
CA ASP A 39 -40.56 -16.69 -5.66
C ASP A 39 -41.19 -17.75 -4.75
N ALA A 40 -42.14 -17.33 -3.90
CA ALA A 40 -42.80 -18.20 -2.93
C ALA A 40 -43.60 -19.35 -3.58
N GLU A 41 -44.01 -19.22 -4.85
CA GLU A 41 -44.74 -20.25 -5.57
C GLU A 41 -43.77 -21.34 -6.09
N SER A 42 -42.69 -20.92 -6.76
CA SER A 42 -41.70 -21.86 -7.30
C SER A 42 -40.68 -22.35 -6.26
N GLY A 43 -40.44 -21.57 -5.20
CA GLY A 43 -39.38 -21.75 -4.21
C GLY A 43 -37.98 -21.56 -4.80
N ASP A 44 -37.87 -20.78 -5.88
CA ASP A 44 -36.62 -20.48 -6.55
C ASP A 44 -36.24 -19.02 -6.34
N CYS A 45 -34.95 -18.76 -6.17
CA CYS A 45 -34.42 -17.42 -6.33
C CYS A 45 -34.49 -17.06 -7.81
N VAL A 46 -35.18 -15.98 -8.11
CA VAL A 46 -35.38 -15.48 -9.48
C VAL A 46 -34.96 -14.02 -9.56
N GLU A 47 -34.27 -13.69 -10.64
CA GLU A 47 -33.83 -12.33 -10.95
C GLU A 47 -35.06 -11.41 -11.15
N GLY A 48 -35.11 -10.25 -10.48
CA GLY A 48 -36.25 -9.32 -10.56
C GLY A 48 -37.31 -9.49 -9.45
N VAL A 49 -38.57 -9.10 -9.69
CA VAL A 49 -39.54 -8.70 -8.62
C VAL A 49 -40.60 -9.73 -8.21
N GLY A 50 -40.75 -9.90 -6.89
CA GLY A 50 -41.95 -10.35 -6.16
C GLY A 50 -42.69 -9.14 -5.56
N ASP A 51 -43.40 -9.29 -4.43
CA ASP A 51 -44.04 -8.15 -3.71
C ASP A 51 -43.02 -7.01 -3.42
N PRO A 52 -43.45 -5.74 -3.30
CA PRO A 52 -42.54 -4.59 -3.20
C PRO A 52 -41.49 -4.76 -2.09
N ASN A 53 -40.23 -4.61 -2.46
CA ASN A 53 -39.08 -4.91 -1.63
C ASN A 53 -38.94 -3.92 -0.46
N PRO A 54 -38.52 -4.40 0.73
CA PRO A 54 -38.31 -3.55 1.89
C PRO A 54 -37.07 -2.65 1.71
N LEU A 55 -36.93 -1.71 2.65
CA LEU A 55 -35.74 -0.85 2.77
C LEU A 55 -34.44 -1.69 2.77
N GLY A 56 -33.45 -1.29 1.97
CA GLY A 56 -32.14 -1.94 1.87
C GLY A 56 -32.03 -3.13 0.93
N ALA A 57 -33.15 -3.59 0.37
CA ALA A 57 -33.15 -4.67 -0.61
C ALA A 57 -32.81 -4.19 -2.04
N PHE A 58 -32.53 -5.16 -2.91
CA PHE A 58 -32.28 -4.96 -4.34
C PHE A 58 -33.44 -4.23 -5.04
N CYS A 59 -33.11 -3.40 -6.02
CA CYS A 59 -34.08 -2.89 -6.99
C CYS A 59 -33.42 -2.54 -8.33
N ALA A 60 -34.16 -2.70 -9.42
CA ALA A 60 -33.78 -2.19 -10.74
C ALA A 60 -34.45 -0.85 -11.05
N GLY A 61 -35.55 -0.52 -10.35
CA GLY A 61 -36.20 0.78 -10.39
C GLY A 61 -37.23 0.98 -9.28
N ASP A 62 -37.82 2.18 -9.21
CA ASP A 62 -38.71 2.63 -8.13
C ASP A 62 -39.90 1.69 -7.85
N GLY A 63 -40.46 1.09 -8.90
CA GLY A 63 -41.61 0.18 -8.80
C GLY A 63 -41.32 -1.11 -8.04
N ASP A 64 -40.04 -1.44 -7.84
CA ASP A 64 -39.62 -2.64 -7.12
C ASP A 64 -39.65 -2.43 -5.60
N CYS A 65 -39.74 -1.19 -5.12
CA CYS A 65 -39.60 -0.86 -3.70
C CYS A 65 -40.94 -0.53 -3.04
N ALA A 66 -41.14 -1.00 -1.81
CA ALA A 66 -42.35 -0.72 -1.02
C ALA A 66 -42.59 0.78 -0.77
N SER A 67 -41.51 1.54 -0.72
CA SER A 67 -41.49 3.00 -0.63
C SER A 67 -41.77 3.72 -1.96
N GLY A 68 -41.63 3.02 -3.10
CA GLY A 68 -41.63 3.61 -4.43
C GLY A 68 -40.35 4.37 -4.78
N ALA A 69 -39.20 4.11 -4.14
CA ALA A 69 -37.93 4.77 -4.43
C ALA A 69 -36.74 3.79 -4.45
N CYS A 70 -35.97 3.85 -5.53
CA CYS A 70 -34.81 3.01 -5.78
C CYS A 70 -33.57 3.84 -6.13
N LEU A 71 -32.48 3.66 -5.38
CA LEU A 71 -31.17 4.21 -5.74
C LEU A 71 -30.47 3.24 -6.71
N THR A 72 -29.88 3.75 -7.78
CA THR A 72 -29.17 2.96 -8.79
C THR A 72 -27.87 3.66 -9.20
N GLY A 73 -27.00 2.96 -9.93
CA GLY A 73 -25.72 3.50 -10.41
C GLY A 73 -24.51 2.82 -9.77
N GLU A 74 -23.31 3.27 -10.12
CA GLU A 74 -22.06 2.60 -9.69
C GLU A 74 -21.85 2.59 -8.18
N ARG A 75 -22.38 3.60 -7.48
CA ARG A 75 -22.37 3.69 -6.02
C ARG A 75 -23.30 2.67 -5.38
N TRP A 76 -24.41 2.34 -6.03
CA TRP A 76 -25.47 1.48 -5.51
C TRP A 76 -25.44 0.16 -6.29
N PRO A 77 -24.45 -0.72 -6.03
CA PRO A 77 -24.32 -1.97 -6.75
C PRO A 77 -25.62 -2.76 -6.58
N ASN A 78 -26.16 -3.21 -7.72
CA ASN A 78 -27.43 -3.92 -7.80
C ASN A 78 -28.61 -3.14 -7.19
N GLY A 79 -28.56 -1.80 -7.18
CA GLY A 79 -29.60 -0.90 -6.70
C GLY A 79 -30.04 -1.09 -5.24
N TYR A 80 -30.72 -0.10 -4.66
CA TYR A 80 -31.04 -0.09 -3.24
C TYR A 80 -32.40 0.56 -2.98
N CYS A 81 -33.34 -0.20 -2.43
CA CYS A 81 -34.63 0.32 -2.01
C CYS A 81 -34.46 1.28 -0.84
N THR A 82 -34.85 2.53 -1.05
CA THR A 82 -34.72 3.63 -0.08
C THR A 82 -36.07 4.29 0.16
N ALA A 83 -36.16 5.28 1.04
CA ALA A 83 -37.32 6.16 1.18
C ALA A 83 -36.85 7.57 1.51
N GLY A 84 -37.75 8.55 1.41
CA GLY A 84 -37.51 9.88 1.99
C GLY A 84 -37.46 9.82 3.52
N CYS A 85 -36.67 10.70 4.13
CA CYS A 85 -36.45 10.68 5.58
C CYS A 85 -37.71 10.83 6.44
N ASP A 86 -38.75 11.53 5.94
CA ASP A 86 -40.03 11.69 6.64
C ASP A 86 -40.77 10.36 6.89
N ALA A 87 -40.50 9.34 6.07
CA ALA A 87 -41.11 8.01 6.15
C ALA A 87 -40.09 6.92 6.51
N CYS A 88 -38.93 7.31 7.04
CA CYS A 88 -37.82 6.39 7.24
C CYS A 88 -38.05 5.46 8.42
N THR A 89 -38.00 4.14 8.15
CA THR A 89 -38.06 3.09 9.18
C THR A 89 -36.67 2.60 9.61
N GLY A 90 -35.61 3.07 8.94
CA GLY A 90 -34.22 2.81 9.28
C GLY A 90 -33.51 4.08 9.77
N THR A 91 -32.33 4.34 9.24
CA THR A 91 -31.51 5.51 9.57
C THR A 91 -31.56 6.52 8.42
N CYS A 92 -31.94 7.76 8.70
CA CYS A 92 -31.89 8.84 7.73
C CYS A 92 -30.48 9.45 7.73
N ASN A 93 -29.76 9.30 6.62
CA ASN A 93 -28.41 9.83 6.46
C ASN A 93 -28.36 10.77 5.25
N THR A 94 -27.57 11.84 5.38
CA THR A 94 -27.22 12.70 4.25
C THR A 94 -26.13 12.01 3.43
N THR A 95 -26.39 11.83 2.13
CA THR A 95 -25.46 11.23 1.16
C THR A 95 -25.22 12.21 0.00
N ALA A 96 -24.37 11.84 -0.97
CA ALA A 96 -24.25 12.64 -2.19
C ALA A 96 -25.54 12.67 -3.02
N ASP A 97 -26.42 11.68 -2.82
CA ASP A 97 -27.76 11.60 -3.44
C ASP A 97 -28.83 12.37 -2.64
N GLY A 98 -28.42 13.10 -1.60
CA GLY A 98 -29.28 13.83 -0.67
C GLY A 98 -29.64 13.02 0.58
N ASP A 99 -30.65 13.49 1.30
CA ASP A 99 -31.15 12.85 2.52
C ASP A 99 -31.97 11.61 2.15
N VAL A 100 -31.42 10.44 2.43
CA VAL A 100 -32.00 9.14 2.06
C VAL A 100 -32.17 8.27 3.30
N CYS A 101 -33.24 7.47 3.30
CA CYS A 101 -33.43 6.44 4.30
C CYS A 101 -32.60 5.20 3.95
N LEU A 102 -31.74 4.77 4.87
CA LEU A 102 -30.92 3.59 4.75
C LEU A 102 -31.38 2.54 5.77
N ALA A 103 -31.28 1.26 5.44
CA ALA A 103 -31.41 0.18 6.41
C ALA A 103 -30.42 0.39 7.56
N ALA A 104 -30.90 0.23 8.79
CA ALA A 104 -30.07 0.44 9.97
C ALA A 104 -29.04 -0.68 10.11
N CYS A 105 -27.87 -0.36 10.67
CA CYS A 105 -26.79 -1.31 10.91
C CYS A 105 -25.96 -0.90 12.13
N ASP A 106 -25.34 -1.88 12.77
CA ASP A 106 -24.31 -1.69 13.79
C ASP A 106 -22.92 -2.08 13.25
N ALA A 107 -22.85 -3.01 12.29
CA ALA A 107 -21.63 -3.46 11.62
C ALA A 107 -21.88 -3.77 10.13
N ASP A 108 -20.80 -3.91 9.35
CA ASP A 108 -20.87 -4.22 7.91
C ASP A 108 -21.62 -5.53 7.61
N LEU A 109 -21.59 -6.48 8.55
CA LEU A 109 -22.29 -7.76 8.42
C LEU A 109 -23.82 -7.63 8.51
N ASP A 110 -24.34 -6.51 9.04
CA ASP A 110 -25.77 -6.21 9.01
C ASP A 110 -26.20 -5.71 7.63
N CYS A 111 -25.24 -5.31 6.79
CA CYS A 111 -25.47 -4.84 5.44
C CYS A 111 -25.39 -5.96 4.41
N ARG A 112 -26.12 -5.76 3.31
CA ARG A 112 -26.06 -6.65 2.15
C ARG A 112 -24.61 -6.70 1.60
N PRO A 113 -24.13 -7.85 1.11
CA PRO A 113 -22.82 -7.92 0.45
C PRO A 113 -22.61 -6.79 -0.58
N GLY A 114 -21.45 -6.15 -0.54
CA GLY A 114 -21.14 -4.98 -1.37
C GLY A 114 -21.58 -3.64 -0.78
N TYR A 115 -22.16 -3.63 0.43
CA TYR A 115 -22.50 -2.43 1.19
C TYR A 115 -21.71 -2.38 2.49
N VAL A 116 -21.53 -1.17 3.02
CA VAL A 116 -20.83 -0.90 4.27
C VAL A 116 -21.76 -0.17 5.24
N CYS A 117 -21.59 -0.45 6.52
CA CYS A 117 -22.27 0.28 7.57
C CYS A 117 -21.53 1.60 7.82
N ASN A 118 -22.18 2.72 7.51
CA ASN A 118 -21.62 4.04 7.76
C ASN A 118 -22.64 4.92 8.48
N ASP A 119 -22.24 5.52 9.61
CA ASP A 119 -23.12 6.30 10.49
C ASP A 119 -24.48 5.61 10.76
N GLY A 120 -24.44 4.31 11.06
CA GLY A 120 -25.62 3.51 11.40
C GLY A 120 -26.57 3.20 10.23
N GLY A 121 -26.18 3.51 8.99
CA GLY A 121 -26.95 3.19 7.77
C GLY A 121 -26.13 2.38 6.76
N CYS A 122 -26.74 1.36 6.16
CA CYS A 122 -26.11 0.59 5.08
C CYS A 122 -26.06 1.41 3.79
N THR A 123 -24.87 1.85 3.41
CA THR A 123 -24.62 2.61 2.17
C THR A 123 -23.74 1.82 1.22
N GLY A 124 -23.86 2.09 -0.08
CA GLY A 124 -22.84 1.67 -1.02
C GLY A 124 -21.47 2.30 -0.69
N PRO A 125 -20.36 1.58 -0.91
CA PRO A 125 -19.03 2.08 -0.59
C PRO A 125 -18.68 3.28 -1.48
N CYS A 126 -18.08 4.30 -0.88
CA CYS A 126 -17.53 5.42 -1.62
C CYS A 126 -16.31 4.98 -2.44
N LYS A 127 -16.09 5.62 -3.60
CA LYS A 127 -14.88 5.49 -4.41
C LYS A 127 -14.14 6.82 -4.56
N SER A 128 -14.84 7.92 -4.34
CA SER A 128 -14.32 9.28 -4.44
C SER A 128 -15.04 10.20 -3.47
N GLU A 129 -14.52 11.40 -3.25
CA GLU A 129 -15.18 12.43 -2.43
C GLU A 129 -16.55 12.82 -2.98
N ALA A 130 -16.79 12.67 -4.30
CA ALA A 130 -18.09 12.92 -4.90
C ALA A 130 -19.17 11.92 -4.43
N ASP A 131 -18.76 10.79 -3.87
CA ASP A 131 -19.66 9.83 -3.23
C ASP A 131 -19.93 10.18 -1.76
N CYS A 132 -19.44 11.32 -1.25
CA CYS A 132 -19.63 11.70 0.14
C CYS A 132 -20.50 12.95 0.25
N ALA A 133 -21.20 13.08 1.38
CA ALA A 133 -21.91 14.29 1.71
C ALA A 133 -20.92 15.45 1.90
N ASP A 134 -21.39 16.68 1.74
CA ASP A 134 -20.56 17.88 1.90
C ASP A 134 -19.79 17.86 3.23
N GLY A 135 -18.46 17.99 3.14
CA GLY A 135 -17.57 18.01 4.30
C GLY A 135 -17.00 16.64 4.71
N LEU A 136 -17.43 15.55 4.08
CA LEU A 136 -16.86 14.22 4.25
C LEU A 136 -15.96 13.85 3.07
N VAL A 137 -15.01 12.96 3.31
CA VAL A 137 -14.10 12.41 2.31
C VAL A 137 -14.18 10.90 2.26
N CYS A 138 -13.85 10.33 1.11
CA CYS A 138 -13.87 8.89 0.94
C CYS A 138 -12.59 8.26 1.50
N ASN A 139 -12.73 7.45 2.54
CA ASN A 139 -11.72 6.48 2.88
C ASN A 139 -11.89 5.28 1.94
N THR A 140 -11.04 5.20 0.92
CA THR A 140 -11.12 4.17 -0.14
C THR A 140 -10.81 2.76 0.37
N SER A 141 -10.13 2.62 1.51
CA SER A 141 -9.85 1.32 2.11
C SER A 141 -11.07 0.70 2.78
N SER A 142 -11.83 1.49 3.53
CA SER A 142 -13.08 1.02 4.16
C SER A 142 -14.30 1.21 3.26
N GLY A 143 -14.18 1.99 2.18
CA GLY A 143 -15.32 2.43 1.37
C GLY A 143 -16.27 3.35 2.12
N ARG A 144 -15.82 4.01 3.20
CA ARG A 144 -16.69 4.84 4.06
C ARG A 144 -16.40 6.31 3.86
N CYS A 145 -17.46 7.11 3.90
CA CYS A 145 -17.33 8.56 4.01
C CYS A 145 -17.03 8.91 5.45
N VAL A 146 -15.89 9.54 5.69
CA VAL A 146 -15.38 9.89 7.02
C VAL A 146 -15.00 11.37 7.05
N GLU A 147 -14.78 11.91 8.24
CA GLU A 147 -14.24 13.25 8.38
C GLU A 147 -12.80 13.32 7.86
N ARG A 148 -12.44 14.45 7.25
CA ARG A 148 -11.05 14.76 6.92
C ARG A 148 -10.26 14.99 8.21
N ALA A 149 -9.04 14.48 8.26
CA ALA A 149 -8.17 14.62 9.41
C ALA A 149 -7.98 16.10 9.79
N GLN A 150 -8.11 16.42 11.08
CA GLN A 150 -7.82 17.74 11.61
C GLN A 150 -6.52 17.73 12.43
N GLY A 151 -5.52 18.48 11.97
CA GLY A 151 -4.22 18.60 12.63
C GLY A 151 -3.19 17.56 12.15
N ASP A 152 -2.04 17.54 12.83
CA ASP A 152 -0.91 16.71 12.44
C ASP A 152 -1.08 15.27 12.91
N ALA A 153 -0.66 14.31 12.07
CA ALA A 153 -0.65 12.92 12.48
C ALA A 153 0.37 12.70 13.61
N GLN A 154 0.08 11.74 14.48
CA GLN A 154 0.95 11.36 15.57
C GLN A 154 1.71 10.09 15.21
N VAL A 155 3.04 10.17 15.25
CA VAL A 155 3.93 9.03 15.06
C VAL A 155 4.53 8.62 16.40
N GLN A 156 4.40 7.35 16.75
CA GLN A 156 4.94 6.78 17.98
C GLN A 156 5.77 5.54 17.71
N ARG A 157 6.91 5.40 18.40
CA ARG A 157 7.70 4.17 18.43
C ARG A 157 7.33 3.36 19.67
N VAL A 158 6.96 2.11 19.46
CA VAL A 158 6.56 1.15 20.49
C VAL A 158 7.60 0.05 20.54
N GLN A 159 8.11 -0.25 21.74
CA GLN A 159 8.93 -1.43 21.93
C GLN A 159 8.04 -2.68 22.00
N VAL A 160 8.18 -3.59 21.03
CA VAL A 160 7.40 -4.82 21.00
C VAL A 160 8.07 -5.90 21.84
N ALA A 161 9.35 -6.17 21.59
CA ALA A 161 10.12 -7.18 22.31
C ALA A 161 11.62 -6.91 22.24
N ARG A 162 12.37 -7.46 23.19
CA ARG A 162 13.83 -7.40 23.23
C ARG A 162 14.40 -8.81 23.36
N GLY A 163 15.51 -9.07 22.67
CA GLY A 163 16.20 -10.36 22.71
C GLY A 163 15.37 -11.55 22.23
N VAL A 164 14.55 -11.36 21.20
CA VAL A 164 13.76 -12.41 20.55
C VAL A 164 14.71 -13.40 19.90
N SER A 165 14.61 -14.68 20.28
CA SER A 165 15.41 -15.74 19.66
C SER A 165 14.85 -16.10 18.29
N VAL A 166 15.65 -15.91 17.25
CA VAL A 166 15.30 -16.27 15.86
C VAL A 166 16.29 -17.29 15.30
N SER A 167 15.77 -18.20 14.47
CA SER A 167 16.51 -19.31 13.86
C SER A 167 15.82 -19.74 12.57
N GLY A 168 16.25 -20.86 11.97
CA GLY A 168 15.59 -21.50 10.81
C GLY A 168 14.16 -21.99 11.03
N GLY A 169 13.59 -21.82 12.22
CA GLY A 169 12.17 -22.03 12.50
C GLY A 169 11.50 -20.74 12.96
N LEU A 170 10.17 -20.67 12.79
CA LEU A 170 9.36 -19.54 13.26
C LEU A 170 9.55 -19.33 14.77
N SER A 171 9.78 -18.09 15.18
CA SER A 171 9.88 -17.65 16.58
C SER A 171 8.61 -17.94 17.36
N ASP A 172 8.64 -17.75 18.68
CA ASP A 172 7.41 -17.59 19.45
C ASP A 172 6.58 -16.40 18.89
N PRO A 173 5.24 -16.45 18.96
CA PRO A 173 4.39 -15.37 18.46
C PRO A 173 4.64 -14.07 19.24
N LEU A 174 4.79 -12.99 18.49
CA LEU A 174 4.86 -11.62 18.95
C LEU A 174 3.54 -10.93 18.65
N THR A 175 3.20 -9.91 19.45
CA THR A 175 1.94 -9.19 19.31
C THR A 175 2.16 -7.70 19.25
N LEU A 176 1.39 -7.01 18.41
CA LEU A 176 1.33 -5.55 18.34
C LEU A 176 -0.11 -5.10 18.51
N ASP A 177 -0.37 -4.29 19.54
CA ASP A 177 -1.66 -3.63 19.69
C ASP A 177 -1.72 -2.37 18.83
N VAL A 178 -2.60 -2.39 17.83
CA VAL A 178 -2.81 -1.28 16.88
C VAL A 178 -4.03 -0.48 17.32
N PRO A 179 -3.86 0.81 17.71
CA PRO A 179 -4.97 1.62 18.20
C PRO A 179 -5.94 2.04 17.07
N ALA A 180 -7.13 2.48 17.48
CA ALA A 180 -8.05 3.16 16.57
C ALA A 180 -7.41 4.42 15.97
N GLY A 181 -7.78 4.77 14.74
CA GLY A 181 -7.19 5.88 14.00
C GLY A 181 -5.79 5.62 13.45
N THR A 182 -5.29 4.37 13.50
CA THR A 182 -4.02 4.01 12.85
C THR A 182 -4.15 4.12 11.34
N LEU A 183 -3.30 4.96 10.75
CA LEU A 183 -3.17 5.12 9.31
C LEU A 183 -2.24 4.07 8.70
N GLY A 184 -1.13 3.79 9.38
CA GLY A 184 -0.11 2.86 8.97
C GLY A 184 0.83 2.51 10.13
N PHE A 185 1.44 1.34 10.08
CA PHE A 185 2.47 0.94 11.03
C PHE A 185 3.57 0.13 10.34
N ALA A 186 4.78 0.21 10.87
CA ALA A 186 5.90 -0.61 10.44
C ALA A 186 6.44 -1.41 11.61
N ILE A 187 6.75 -2.69 11.39
CA ILE A 187 7.48 -3.55 12.33
C ILE A 187 8.93 -3.58 11.90
N LEU A 188 9.82 -3.27 12.83
CA LEU A 188 11.26 -3.27 12.65
C LEU A 188 11.87 -4.35 13.53
N ALA A 189 12.66 -5.25 12.96
CA ALA A 189 13.47 -6.18 13.73
C ALA A 189 14.94 -6.02 13.35
N GLU A 190 15.81 -5.82 14.34
CA GLU A 190 17.22 -5.47 14.18
C GLU A 190 18.13 -6.44 14.94
N GLY A 191 19.30 -6.72 14.36
CA GLY A 191 20.37 -7.53 14.95
C GLY A 191 20.38 -8.99 14.49
N SER A 192 19.82 -9.30 13.32
CA SER A 192 19.90 -10.67 12.77
C SER A 192 21.29 -11.02 12.25
N GLY A 193 22.16 -10.04 12.02
CA GLY A 193 23.49 -10.24 11.46
C GLY A 193 23.45 -10.59 9.97
N ALA A 194 24.35 -11.48 9.54
CA ALA A 194 24.66 -11.70 8.13
C ALA A 194 23.65 -12.52 7.32
N ASP A 195 22.71 -13.19 7.99
CA ASP A 195 21.76 -14.02 7.27
C ASP A 195 20.39 -13.34 7.23
N LEU A 196 19.65 -13.63 6.15
CA LEU A 196 18.33 -13.07 5.91
C LEU A 196 17.39 -13.35 7.06
N MET A 197 16.69 -12.31 7.50
CA MET A 197 15.55 -12.41 8.40
C MET A 197 14.31 -11.96 7.66
N ILE A 198 13.16 -12.47 8.06
CA ILE A 198 11.84 -12.01 7.60
C ILE A 198 10.83 -12.09 8.74
N ILE A 199 9.73 -11.37 8.57
CA ILE A 199 8.47 -11.76 9.22
C ILE A 199 7.96 -12.95 8.44
N GLY A 200 7.80 -14.11 9.09
CA GLY A 200 7.32 -15.33 8.42
C GLY A 200 5.81 -15.31 8.20
N GLU A 201 5.07 -14.82 9.19
CA GLU A 201 3.61 -14.78 9.15
C GLU A 201 3.11 -13.55 9.90
N MET A 202 2.03 -12.93 9.42
CA MET A 202 1.28 -11.89 10.13
C MET A 202 -0.22 -12.16 10.02
N VAL A 203 -0.91 -12.12 11.17
CA VAL A 203 -2.34 -12.31 11.32
C VAL A 203 -2.97 -11.04 11.88
N ASP A 204 -4.06 -10.58 11.24
CA ASP A 204 -4.81 -9.40 11.64
C ASP A 204 -5.74 -9.67 12.86
N PRO A 205 -6.34 -8.63 13.46
CA PRO A 205 -7.26 -8.77 14.59
C PRO A 205 -8.52 -9.61 14.30
N ASN A 206 -8.89 -9.79 13.04
CA ASN A 206 -10.02 -10.62 12.62
C ASN A 206 -9.62 -12.11 12.45
N GLY A 207 -8.34 -12.44 12.59
CA GLY A 207 -7.80 -13.78 12.43
C GLY A 207 -7.42 -14.14 10.98
N ASN A 208 -7.35 -13.16 10.08
CA ASN A 208 -6.91 -13.38 8.70
C ASN A 208 -5.39 -13.29 8.61
N THR A 209 -4.76 -14.25 7.92
CA THR A 209 -3.34 -14.12 7.53
C THR A 209 -3.21 -13.09 6.42
N ILE A 210 -2.55 -11.98 6.72
CA ILE A 210 -2.33 -10.86 5.77
C ILE A 210 -0.93 -10.88 5.15
N TYR A 211 -0.01 -11.65 5.75
CA TYR A 211 1.30 -11.98 5.19
C TYR A 211 1.69 -13.42 5.50
N ASP A 212 2.15 -14.14 4.49
CA ASP A 212 2.77 -15.45 4.58
C ASP A 212 3.99 -15.50 3.64
N PHE A 213 5.18 -15.77 4.19
CA PHE A 213 6.41 -15.85 3.41
C PHE A 213 6.42 -17.00 2.40
N GLN A 214 5.55 -18.00 2.56
CA GLN A 214 5.39 -19.10 1.61
C GLN A 214 4.58 -18.68 0.39
N ASP A 215 3.78 -17.61 0.51
CA ASP A 215 3.02 -16.99 -0.57
C ASP A 215 3.13 -15.45 -0.51
N PRO A 216 4.33 -14.89 -0.75
CA PRO A 216 4.58 -13.46 -0.60
C PRO A 216 3.85 -12.61 -1.66
N PHE A 217 3.49 -13.21 -2.80
CA PHE A 217 2.78 -12.52 -3.88
C PHE A 217 1.26 -12.60 -3.75
N GLY A 218 0.72 -13.66 -3.12
CA GLY A 218 -0.70 -13.77 -2.76
C GLY A 218 -1.06 -13.05 -1.45
N SER A 219 -0.06 -12.69 -0.64
CA SER A 219 -0.22 -11.90 0.58
C SER A 219 -0.77 -10.49 0.31
N GLN A 220 -1.56 -9.97 1.26
CA GLN A 220 -2.15 -8.61 1.17
C GLN A 220 -1.12 -7.51 1.49
N VAL A 221 -0.17 -7.84 2.36
CA VAL A 221 1.00 -7.02 2.68
C VAL A 221 2.18 -7.54 1.87
N ARG A 222 3.06 -6.64 1.44
CA ARG A 222 4.30 -7.00 0.75
C ARG A 222 5.52 -6.48 1.49
N PHE A 223 6.60 -7.23 1.34
CA PHE A 223 7.86 -7.01 2.03
C PHE A 223 8.96 -7.82 1.34
N PHE A 224 10.12 -7.21 1.11
CA PHE A 224 11.30 -7.92 0.65
C PHE A 224 12.25 -8.26 1.82
N PRO A 225 12.73 -9.52 1.91
CA PRO A 225 13.70 -9.94 2.94
C PRO A 225 14.95 -9.07 2.94
N SER A 226 15.58 -8.94 4.10
CA SER A 226 16.94 -8.38 4.17
C SER A 226 17.74 -8.92 5.35
N GLU A 227 19.02 -8.58 5.38
CA GLU A 227 19.99 -8.93 6.43
C GLU A 227 20.03 -7.85 7.51
N ASP A 228 20.49 -8.20 8.71
CA ASP A 228 20.63 -7.34 9.89
C ASP A 228 19.34 -6.64 10.41
N VAL A 229 18.67 -5.85 9.57
CA VAL A 229 17.45 -5.10 9.87
C VAL A 229 16.38 -5.43 8.84
N ILE A 230 15.17 -5.73 9.30
CA ILE A 230 14.00 -5.83 8.42
C ILE A 230 12.95 -4.81 8.80
N THR A 231 12.21 -4.36 7.80
CA THR A 231 11.03 -3.52 8.01
C THR A 231 9.86 -4.08 7.20
N GLN A 232 8.76 -4.45 7.85
CA GLN A 232 7.49 -4.71 7.16
C GLN A 232 6.53 -3.57 7.45
N TYR A 233 5.99 -2.95 6.40
CA TYR A 233 5.08 -1.81 6.49
C TYR A 233 3.66 -2.22 6.07
N VAL A 234 2.68 -1.81 6.87
CA VAL A 234 1.25 -1.95 6.61
C VAL A 234 0.65 -0.54 6.60
N PRO A 235 -0.08 -0.12 5.55
CA PRO A 235 -0.54 -0.90 4.40
C PRO A 235 0.47 -1.01 3.25
N SER A 236 0.30 -2.04 2.41
CA SER A 236 0.91 -2.11 1.06
C SER A 236 -0.09 -1.81 -0.07
N SER A 237 -1.37 -1.69 0.24
CA SER A 237 -2.45 -1.23 -0.64
C SER A 237 -3.66 -0.80 0.20
N PRO A 238 -4.68 -0.14 -0.37
CA PRO A 238 -5.94 0.10 0.35
C PRO A 238 -6.58 -1.15 0.94
N ARG A 239 -6.34 -2.34 0.35
CA ARG A 239 -6.89 -3.61 0.81
C ARG A 239 -6.21 -4.14 2.09
N SER A 240 -5.00 -3.68 2.39
CA SER A 240 -4.24 -4.03 3.61
C SER A 240 -4.18 -2.89 4.62
N ALA A 241 -5.14 -1.95 4.56
CA ALA A 241 -5.27 -0.89 5.56
C ALA A 241 -5.35 -1.47 6.98
N PRO A 242 -4.64 -0.88 7.97
CA PRO A 242 -4.70 -1.34 9.35
C PRO A 242 -6.11 -1.26 9.92
N ILE A 243 -6.50 -2.28 10.68
CA ILE A 243 -7.72 -2.26 11.51
C ILE A 243 -7.32 -2.24 12.99
N PRO A 244 -8.12 -1.62 13.88
CA PRO A 244 -7.77 -1.57 15.29
C PRO A 244 -7.84 -2.96 15.94
N GLY A 245 -6.87 -3.27 16.80
CA GLY A 245 -6.82 -4.52 17.55
C GLY A 245 -5.42 -5.12 17.61
N THR A 246 -5.33 -6.36 18.08
CA THR A 246 -4.06 -7.06 18.26
C THR A 246 -3.67 -7.84 17.01
N TYR A 247 -2.57 -7.44 16.38
CA TYR A 247 -1.91 -8.22 15.34
C TYR A 247 -0.96 -9.23 15.98
N THR A 248 -0.86 -10.42 15.38
CA THR A 248 0.11 -11.45 15.79
C THR A 248 1.05 -11.73 14.64
N PHE A 249 2.35 -11.83 14.91
CA PHE A 249 3.35 -12.11 13.89
C PHE A 249 4.50 -12.95 14.43
N ARG A 250 5.26 -13.57 13.52
CA ARG A 250 6.38 -14.46 13.85
C ARG A 250 7.57 -14.14 12.98
N LEU A 251 8.77 -14.22 13.53
CA LEU A 251 10.02 -14.00 12.80
C LEU A 251 10.64 -15.34 12.40
N ILE A 252 11.34 -15.37 11.29
CA ILE A 252 12.19 -16.50 10.88
C ILE A 252 13.46 -15.96 10.25
N LYS A 253 14.55 -16.68 10.43
CA LYS A 253 15.87 -16.32 9.94
C LYS A 253 16.47 -17.49 9.18
N ASP A 254 17.05 -17.24 8.01
CA ASP A 254 17.79 -18.28 7.31
C ASP A 254 19.10 -18.58 8.06
N GLY A 255 19.30 -19.83 8.46
CA GLY A 255 20.51 -20.25 9.18
C GLY A 255 20.77 -19.61 10.56
N GLY A 256 21.71 -20.20 11.30
CA GLY A 256 22.21 -19.66 12.57
C GLY A 256 21.14 -19.45 13.66
N ASN A 257 21.57 -18.83 14.76
CA ASN A 257 20.68 -18.31 15.81
C ASN A 257 21.09 -16.86 16.08
N ALA A 258 20.12 -15.97 16.21
CA ALA A 258 20.34 -14.59 16.62
C ALA A 258 19.34 -14.19 17.71
N SER A 259 19.67 -13.11 18.40
CA SER A 259 18.82 -12.48 19.41
C SER A 259 18.53 -11.07 18.91
N VAL A 260 17.30 -10.84 18.46
CA VAL A 260 16.90 -9.59 17.80
C VAL A 260 16.01 -8.74 18.67
N ASP A 261 16.08 -7.44 18.47
CA ASP A 261 15.17 -6.48 19.09
C ASP A 261 14.08 -6.09 18.10
N VAL A 262 12.84 -5.97 18.59
CA VAL A 262 11.67 -5.71 17.76
C VAL A 262 10.95 -4.47 18.28
N ASP A 263 10.84 -3.47 17.41
CA ASP A 263 10.07 -2.26 17.65
C ASP A 263 9.00 -2.12 16.56
N ALA A 264 8.00 -1.27 16.81
CA ALA A 264 7.03 -0.85 15.82
C ALA A 264 6.98 0.68 15.78
N VAL A 265 6.75 1.26 14.60
CA VAL A 265 6.46 2.69 14.44
C VAL A 265 5.04 2.81 13.91
N ILE A 266 4.17 3.52 14.62
CA ILE A 266 2.74 3.60 14.33
C ILE A 266 2.39 5.06 14.05
N LYS A 267 1.73 5.33 12.92
CA LYS A 267 1.16 6.62 12.55
C LYS A 267 -0.35 6.60 12.78
N THR A 268 -0.86 7.60 13.50
CA THR A 268 -2.28 7.74 13.84
C THR A 268 -2.79 9.13 13.48
N ALA A 269 -4.06 9.25 13.10
CA ALA A 269 -4.75 10.52 12.92
C ALA A 269 -6.25 10.39 13.21
N ASP A 270 -6.87 11.51 13.57
CA ASP A 270 -8.31 11.61 13.77
C ASP A 270 -8.98 11.98 12.43
N GLY A 271 -9.19 10.99 11.56
CA GLY A 271 -9.83 11.16 10.24
C GLY A 271 -8.92 10.77 9.06
N GLU A 272 -9.40 11.00 7.85
CA GLU A 272 -8.68 10.66 6.61
C GLU A 272 -7.69 11.78 6.22
N PRO A 273 -6.39 11.48 6.03
CA PRO A 273 -5.40 12.48 5.67
C PRO A 273 -5.53 12.91 4.20
N GLU A 274 -5.48 14.23 3.96
CA GLU A 274 -5.42 14.80 2.59
C GLU A 274 -3.98 14.96 2.11
N THR A 275 -3.08 15.38 3.01
CA THR A 275 -1.67 15.58 2.73
C THR A 275 -0.80 15.00 3.85
N SER A 276 0.49 14.83 3.58
CA SER A 276 1.49 14.55 4.61
C SER A 276 2.84 15.13 4.22
N ALA A 277 3.65 15.48 5.22
CA ALA A 277 4.94 16.09 5.01
C ALA A 277 6.08 15.07 5.15
N LEU A 278 6.98 15.04 4.18
CA LEU A 278 8.22 14.26 4.20
C LEU A 278 9.42 15.20 4.33
N ASP A 279 10.04 15.24 5.50
CA ASP A 279 11.32 15.90 5.66
C ASP A 279 12.43 15.03 5.07
N VAL A 280 13.46 15.66 4.52
CA VAL A 280 14.56 14.96 3.85
C VAL A 280 15.92 15.49 4.29
N ASN A 281 16.84 14.56 4.50
CA ASN A 281 18.25 14.82 4.73
C ASN A 281 19.04 14.41 3.49
N PHE A 282 19.94 15.25 3.00
CA PHE A 282 20.89 14.91 1.96
C PHE A 282 22.31 14.88 2.53
N PHE A 283 22.88 13.67 2.60
CA PHE A 283 24.26 13.41 3.01
C PHE A 283 25.17 13.36 1.78
N PHE A 284 26.21 14.19 1.71
CA PHE A 284 27.13 14.22 0.57
C PHE A 284 28.43 13.45 0.88
N ALA A 285 28.77 12.47 0.04
CA ALA A 285 29.97 11.63 0.17
C ALA A 285 31.02 11.99 -0.89
N ASP A 286 31.83 13.01 -0.60
CA ASP A 286 32.97 13.46 -1.44
C ASP A 286 32.60 13.63 -2.92
N VAL A 287 31.43 14.19 -3.22
CA VAL A 287 31.00 14.43 -4.59
C VAL A 287 31.62 15.74 -5.12
N SER A 288 32.31 15.67 -6.26
CA SER A 288 33.28 16.70 -6.69
C SER A 288 32.72 18.10 -6.96
N ASP A 289 31.39 18.22 -7.10
CA ASP A 289 30.77 19.40 -7.73
C ASP A 289 29.72 20.10 -6.85
N VAL A 290 29.22 19.47 -5.79
CA VAL A 290 28.22 20.04 -4.85
C VAL A 290 28.43 19.42 -3.47
N GLU A 291 28.78 20.21 -2.48
CA GLU A 291 28.78 19.83 -1.07
C GLU A 291 27.56 20.45 -0.37
N ALA A 292 27.33 20.11 0.89
CA ALA A 292 26.18 20.58 1.64
C ALA A 292 26.06 22.10 1.67
N ALA A 293 27.18 22.81 1.79
CA ALA A 293 27.23 24.27 1.86
C ALA A 293 26.74 24.97 0.57
N GLN A 294 26.87 24.32 -0.59
CA GLN A 294 26.43 24.88 -1.88
C GLN A 294 25.10 24.29 -2.35
N ALA A 295 24.70 23.11 -1.85
CA ALA A 295 23.50 22.39 -2.29
C ALA A 295 22.24 23.27 -2.30
N GLY A 296 22.00 24.07 -1.25
CA GLY A 296 20.85 24.98 -1.15
C GLY A 296 20.80 26.09 -2.20
N GLY A 297 21.92 26.41 -2.86
CA GLY A 297 22.03 27.46 -3.88
C GLY A 297 22.40 26.95 -5.28
N ASP A 298 22.73 25.67 -5.44
CA ASP A 298 23.09 25.09 -6.74
C ASP A 298 21.85 24.93 -7.62
N ALA A 299 21.87 25.57 -8.79
CA ALA A 299 20.69 25.67 -9.66
C ALA A 299 20.30 24.35 -10.35
N ASP A 300 21.24 23.42 -10.54
CA ASP A 300 20.93 22.10 -11.06
C ASP A 300 20.37 21.23 -9.93
N PHE A 301 20.96 21.30 -8.74
CA PHE A 301 20.56 20.44 -7.62
C PHE A 301 19.17 20.83 -7.10
N GLN A 302 18.91 22.13 -6.97
CA GLN A 302 17.58 22.64 -6.62
C GLN A 302 16.53 22.32 -7.69
N ARG A 303 16.92 22.15 -8.96
CA ARG A 303 16.01 21.66 -10.00
C ARG A 303 15.63 20.20 -9.75
N ALA A 304 16.61 19.35 -9.42
CA ALA A 304 16.34 17.96 -9.06
C ALA A 304 15.41 17.85 -7.84
N VAL A 305 15.70 18.60 -6.77
CA VAL A 305 14.84 18.66 -5.58
C VAL A 305 13.45 19.20 -5.92
N GLY A 306 13.35 20.21 -6.78
CA GLY A 306 12.08 20.78 -7.24
C GLY A 306 11.23 19.80 -8.06
N GLU A 307 11.85 19.00 -8.92
CA GLU A 307 11.13 17.96 -9.66
C GLU A 307 10.71 16.79 -8.76
N MET A 308 11.56 16.39 -7.79
CA MET A 308 11.17 15.39 -6.78
C MET A 308 9.95 15.87 -5.98
N LYS A 309 9.94 17.15 -5.58
CA LYS A 309 8.78 17.80 -4.95
C LYS A 309 7.53 17.69 -5.81
N ARG A 310 7.64 18.03 -7.09
CA ARG A 310 6.51 17.97 -8.03
C ARG A 310 6.00 16.53 -8.21
N ILE A 311 6.89 15.54 -8.24
CA ILE A 311 6.51 14.13 -8.37
C ILE A 311 5.63 13.70 -7.20
N TYR A 312 6.12 13.89 -5.96
CA TYR A 312 5.38 13.52 -4.75
C TYR A 312 4.11 14.34 -4.52
N GLN A 313 4.11 15.63 -4.89
CA GLN A 313 2.96 16.50 -4.74
C GLN A 313 1.74 16.06 -5.57
N GLN A 314 1.92 15.23 -6.61
CA GLN A 314 0.79 14.63 -7.35
C GLN A 314 -0.19 13.89 -6.44
N GLN A 315 0.29 13.38 -5.30
CA GLN A 315 -0.49 12.59 -4.34
C GLN A 315 -0.47 13.19 -2.93
N GLY A 316 -0.43 14.52 -2.82
CA GLY A 316 -0.57 15.22 -1.53
C GLY A 316 0.64 15.09 -0.60
N ILE A 317 1.77 14.59 -1.08
CA ILE A 317 2.99 14.50 -0.27
C ILE A 317 3.82 15.75 -0.51
N GLU A 318 3.98 16.52 0.56
CA GLU A 318 4.80 17.72 0.55
C GLU A 318 6.20 17.38 1.04
N ILE A 319 7.24 17.70 0.28
CA ILE A 319 8.60 17.67 0.84
C ILE A 319 8.74 18.89 1.76
N GLY A 320 8.83 18.61 3.06
CA GLY A 320 8.89 19.59 4.13
C GLY A 320 10.27 20.22 4.23
N GLU A 321 10.89 20.09 5.40
CA GLU A 321 12.23 20.58 5.64
C GLU A 321 13.26 19.80 4.84
N VAL A 322 14.19 20.54 4.22
CA VAL A 322 15.30 19.97 3.45
C VAL A 322 16.60 20.37 4.12
N HIS A 323 17.35 19.36 4.56
CA HIS A 323 18.64 19.54 5.21
C HIS A 323 19.77 19.00 4.35
N TYR A 324 20.92 19.66 4.40
CA TYR A 324 22.12 19.29 3.66
C TYR A 324 23.27 19.11 4.64
N CYS A 325 23.94 17.97 4.61
CA CYS A 325 25.07 17.69 5.47
C CYS A 325 26.16 16.91 4.72
N ASP A 326 27.42 17.22 5.03
CA ASP A 326 28.55 16.49 4.46
C ASP A 326 28.90 15.31 5.35
N LEU A 327 29.25 14.18 4.73
CA LEU A 327 29.89 13.11 5.49
C LEU A 327 31.25 13.58 6.00
N PRO A 328 31.65 13.18 7.22
CA PRO A 328 32.89 13.67 7.81
C PRO A 328 34.10 12.96 7.20
N GLY A 329 35.02 13.72 6.61
CA GLY A 329 36.39 13.31 6.25
C GLY A 329 36.54 11.86 5.77
N GLY A 330 37.04 10.97 6.63
CA GLY A 330 37.30 9.57 6.31
C GLY A 330 36.06 8.79 5.84
N ASP A 331 34.86 9.13 6.33
CA ASP A 331 33.60 8.53 5.87
C ASP A 331 33.25 9.02 4.46
N ALA A 332 33.45 10.31 4.17
CA ALA A 332 33.18 10.85 2.83
C ALA A 332 34.05 10.19 1.76
N ALA A 333 35.36 10.09 1.99
CA ALA A 333 36.27 9.43 1.05
C ALA A 333 36.01 7.92 0.91
N ARG A 334 35.59 7.28 2.01
CA ARG A 334 35.28 5.85 2.04
C ARG A 334 34.00 5.51 1.28
N PHE A 335 32.96 6.33 1.41
CA PHE A 335 31.65 6.08 0.83
C PHE A 335 31.38 6.87 -0.46
N ALA A 336 32.42 7.51 -1.01
CA ALA A 336 32.32 8.22 -2.29
C ALA A 336 31.94 7.28 -3.44
N VAL A 337 32.49 6.07 -3.44
CA VAL A 337 32.18 5.00 -4.39
C VAL A 337 31.77 3.79 -3.56
N ILE A 338 30.59 3.24 -3.83
CA ILE A 338 30.06 2.09 -3.10
C ILE A 338 30.38 0.81 -3.87
N ASP A 339 31.32 0.03 -3.36
CA ASP A 339 31.80 -1.21 -4.01
C ASP A 339 31.06 -2.47 -3.53
N SER A 340 30.36 -2.38 -2.39
CA SER A 340 29.58 -3.49 -1.83
C SER A 340 28.22 -3.02 -1.33
N VAL A 341 27.17 -3.67 -1.85
CA VAL A 341 25.77 -3.35 -1.55
C VAL A 341 25.11 -4.40 -0.65
N ASP A 342 25.55 -5.65 -0.74
CA ASP A 342 25.02 -6.78 0.03
C ASP A 342 25.97 -7.19 1.17
N GLY A 343 25.41 -7.79 2.23
CA GLY A 343 26.16 -8.22 3.40
C GLY A 343 26.00 -7.25 4.58
N PRO A 344 26.10 -7.73 5.83
CA PRO A 344 25.99 -6.88 7.03
C PRO A 344 27.20 -5.94 7.21
N THR A 345 28.26 -6.18 6.43
CA THR A 345 29.46 -5.34 6.40
C THR A 345 29.57 -4.58 5.08
N SER A 346 28.51 -4.51 4.28
CA SER A 346 28.50 -3.76 3.03
C SER A 346 28.83 -2.29 3.28
N GLU A 347 29.52 -1.66 2.34
CA GLU A 347 29.79 -0.23 2.39
C GLU A 347 28.49 0.58 2.37
N LEU A 348 27.51 0.11 1.59
CA LEU A 348 26.17 0.70 1.54
C LEU A 348 25.51 0.76 2.92
N GLY A 349 25.42 -0.38 3.62
CA GLY A 349 24.77 -0.44 4.93
C GLY A 349 25.53 0.32 6.01
N GLN A 350 26.87 0.29 5.96
CA GLN A 350 27.70 1.08 6.87
C GLN A 350 27.55 2.59 6.63
N MET A 351 27.38 3.02 5.38
CA MET A 351 27.07 4.40 5.04
C MET A 351 25.71 4.82 5.60
N PHE A 352 24.66 4.01 5.41
CA PHE A 352 23.32 4.31 5.95
C PHE A 352 23.33 4.47 7.48
N SER A 353 24.15 3.69 8.18
CA SER A 353 24.31 3.77 9.64
C SER A 353 24.87 5.12 10.12
N VAL A 354 25.55 5.89 9.26
CA VAL A 354 26.04 7.25 9.60
C VAL A 354 24.89 8.21 9.89
N SER A 355 23.67 7.94 9.41
CA SER A 355 22.48 8.74 9.72
C SER A 355 22.20 8.86 11.23
N SER A 356 22.72 7.94 12.07
CA SER A 356 22.70 8.07 13.54
C SER A 356 23.32 9.38 14.06
N ARG A 357 24.17 10.02 13.26
CA ARG A 357 24.89 11.27 13.58
C ARG A 357 24.28 12.49 12.87
N ALA A 358 23.07 12.39 12.31
CA ALA A 358 22.46 13.47 11.52
C ALA A 358 22.52 14.83 12.22
N GLY A 359 22.09 14.90 13.48
CA GLY A 359 22.11 16.14 14.27
C GLY A 359 23.51 16.73 14.46
N ASP A 360 24.53 15.89 14.65
CA ASP A 360 25.93 16.34 14.79
C ASP A 360 26.49 16.88 13.47
N LEU A 361 25.95 16.43 12.33
CA LEU A 361 26.37 16.81 10.98
C LEU A 361 25.55 17.97 10.39
N GLY A 362 24.57 18.50 11.14
CA GLY A 362 23.71 19.59 10.70
C GLY A 362 22.49 19.16 9.87
N CYS A 363 22.21 17.86 9.80
CA CYS A 363 20.96 17.31 9.30
C CYS A 363 19.94 17.12 10.43
N SER A 364 18.67 16.88 10.08
CA SER A 364 17.62 16.64 11.08
C SER A 364 17.86 15.30 11.79
N PRO A 365 17.95 15.27 13.14
CA PRO A 365 17.93 14.03 13.91
C PRO A 365 16.50 13.49 14.14
N ASP A 366 15.49 14.29 13.79
CA ASP A 366 14.08 13.93 13.86
C ASP A 366 13.66 13.18 12.58
N GLN A 367 12.41 12.72 12.54
CA GLN A 367 11.86 11.96 11.42
C GLN A 367 12.09 12.63 10.05
N ALA A 368 13.01 12.06 9.26
CA ALA A 368 13.33 12.45 7.90
C ALA A 368 13.84 11.25 7.08
N LEU A 369 13.62 11.29 5.76
CA LEU A 369 14.22 10.34 4.82
C LEU A 369 15.66 10.76 4.48
N ASN A 370 16.61 9.85 4.63
CA ASN A 370 18.02 10.13 4.37
C ASN A 370 18.40 9.69 2.95
N PHE A 371 18.75 10.67 2.11
CA PHE A 371 19.41 10.45 0.83
C PHE A 371 20.92 10.60 0.99
N PHE A 372 21.67 9.61 0.53
CA PHE A 372 23.13 9.61 0.49
C PHE A 372 23.58 9.79 -0.95
N MET A 373 24.17 10.95 -1.22
CA MET A 373 24.65 11.36 -2.53
C MET A 373 26.11 10.89 -2.69
N VAL A 374 26.31 9.89 -3.53
CA VAL A 374 27.61 9.24 -3.78
C VAL A 374 28.08 9.52 -5.20
N GLN A 375 29.37 9.34 -5.51
CA GLN A 375 29.86 9.47 -6.89
C GLN A 375 29.33 8.33 -7.76
N GLU A 376 29.41 7.09 -7.29
CA GLU A 376 29.06 5.88 -8.04
C GLU A 376 28.63 4.75 -7.11
N ILE A 377 27.69 3.92 -7.57
CA ILE A 377 27.34 2.64 -6.96
C ILE A 377 27.78 1.56 -7.95
N VAL A 378 28.79 0.78 -7.58
CA VAL A 378 29.39 -0.20 -8.46
C VAL A 378 28.54 -1.47 -8.47
N GLY A 379 28.15 -1.90 -9.66
CA GLY A 379 27.34 -3.10 -9.87
C GLY A 379 26.40 -2.96 -11.06
N GLY A 380 25.43 -3.87 -11.13
CA GLY A 380 24.40 -3.88 -12.17
C GLY A 380 24.68 -4.83 -13.34
N ARG A 381 23.72 -4.94 -14.26
CA ARG A 381 23.85 -5.74 -15.48
C ARG A 381 24.83 -5.06 -16.44
N ALA A 382 25.59 -5.85 -17.21
CA ALA A 382 26.55 -5.31 -18.17
C ALA A 382 25.88 -4.33 -19.16
N GLY A 383 26.35 -3.08 -19.19
CA GLY A 383 25.77 -2.00 -20.00
C GLY A 383 24.81 -1.09 -19.24
N TYR A 384 24.49 -1.39 -17.97
CA TYR A 384 23.69 -0.57 -17.07
C TYR A 384 24.53 -0.12 -15.89
N ILE A 385 24.20 1.06 -15.35
CA ILE A 385 24.73 1.55 -14.06
C ILE A 385 23.61 1.52 -13.03
N ILE A 386 23.96 1.32 -11.76
CA ILE A 386 23.01 1.46 -10.66
C ILE A 386 22.84 2.96 -10.39
N LEU A 387 21.61 3.46 -10.57
CA LEU A 387 21.30 4.88 -10.36
C LEU A 387 21.02 5.19 -8.89
N GLY A 388 20.40 4.26 -8.19
CA GLY A 388 20.17 4.35 -6.75
C GLY A 388 19.80 3.00 -6.15
N ILE A 389 19.78 2.94 -4.83
CA ILE A 389 19.36 1.79 -4.04
C ILE A 389 18.68 2.29 -2.76
N ALA A 390 17.44 1.90 -2.54
CA ALA A 390 16.79 2.00 -1.23
C ALA A 390 17.38 0.99 -0.24
N GLY A 391 17.65 1.42 0.99
CA GLY A 391 18.17 0.54 2.05
C GLY A 391 17.21 -0.57 2.46
N GLY A 392 15.94 -0.47 2.11
CA GLY A 392 14.98 -1.56 2.22
C GLY A 392 13.74 -1.26 1.40
N ILE A 393 12.95 -2.31 1.13
CA ILE A 393 11.68 -2.20 0.42
C ILE A 393 10.60 -2.91 1.25
N PRO A 394 10.01 -2.21 2.24
CA PRO A 394 10.29 -0.83 2.69
C PRO A 394 11.55 -0.70 3.56
N GLY A 395 12.02 0.54 3.73
CA GLY A 395 13.03 0.91 4.70
C GLY A 395 12.42 1.29 6.06
N PRO A 396 13.23 1.45 7.12
CA PRO A 396 12.77 1.72 8.47
C PRO A 396 12.26 3.18 8.62
N PRO A 397 10.95 3.42 8.78
CA PRO A 397 10.37 4.75 8.65
C PRO A 397 10.75 5.66 9.82
N GLY A 398 11.38 6.79 9.50
CA GLY A 398 11.78 7.79 10.51
C GLY A 398 12.86 7.31 11.48
N VAL A 399 13.51 6.17 11.21
CA VAL A 399 14.56 5.61 12.07
C VAL A 399 15.92 5.83 11.41
N HIS A 400 16.79 6.51 12.13
CA HIS A 400 18.19 6.72 11.75
C HIS A 400 19.10 5.65 12.37
N GLY A 401 20.25 5.44 11.74
CA GLY A 401 21.36 4.70 12.31
C GLY A 401 21.42 3.20 12.04
N THR A 402 20.43 2.64 11.36
CA THR A 402 20.45 1.24 10.95
C THR A 402 21.22 1.06 9.63
N THR A 403 21.57 -0.18 9.32
CA THR A 403 22.14 -0.59 8.04
C THR A 403 21.19 -0.37 6.86
N HIS A 404 19.92 -0.03 7.09
CA HIS A 404 18.91 0.23 6.06
C HIS A 404 18.28 1.63 6.14
N SER A 405 18.80 2.52 6.99
CA SER A 405 18.24 3.87 7.27
C SER A 405 18.54 4.92 6.19
N GLY A 406 18.49 4.57 4.91
CA GLY A 406 18.65 5.56 3.85
C GLY A 406 18.39 5.06 2.44
N VAL A 407 18.60 5.97 1.49
CA VAL A 407 18.55 5.76 0.05
C VAL A 407 19.87 6.26 -0.52
N ALA A 408 20.61 5.45 -1.26
CA ALA A 408 21.82 5.86 -1.95
C ALA A 408 21.50 6.27 -3.38
N VAL A 409 22.07 7.37 -3.86
CA VAL A 409 21.86 7.90 -5.21
C VAL A 409 23.18 8.35 -5.81
N THR A 410 23.49 7.89 -7.02
CA THR A 410 24.70 8.35 -7.73
C THR A 410 24.53 9.75 -8.28
N MET A 411 25.58 10.54 -8.09
CA MET A 411 25.79 11.87 -8.67
C MET A 411 26.62 11.76 -9.96
N SER A 412 26.65 10.62 -10.63
CA SER A 412 27.33 10.49 -11.92
C SER A 412 26.49 11.16 -13.02
N GLY A 413 27.05 12.19 -13.66
CA GLY A 413 26.42 12.85 -14.81
C GLY A 413 25.18 13.70 -14.52
N TRP A 414 24.76 13.82 -13.26
CA TRP A 414 23.53 14.46 -12.82
C TRP A 414 23.34 15.91 -13.30
N ARG A 415 24.40 16.73 -13.40
CA ARG A 415 24.31 18.11 -13.93
C ARG A 415 23.76 18.19 -15.35
N ARG A 416 23.98 17.14 -16.16
CA ARG A 416 23.47 17.08 -17.54
C ARG A 416 21.99 16.72 -17.58
N ASN A 417 21.49 16.01 -16.57
CA ASN A 417 20.10 15.61 -16.47
C ASN A 417 19.59 15.63 -15.01
N PRO A 418 19.33 16.82 -14.43
CA PRO A 418 18.84 16.92 -13.06
C PRO A 418 17.47 16.25 -12.84
N THR A 419 16.67 16.12 -13.90
CA THR A 419 15.37 15.44 -13.84
C THR A 419 15.54 13.94 -13.62
N GLN A 420 16.55 13.30 -14.23
CA GLN A 420 16.87 11.89 -13.95
C GLN A 420 17.31 11.71 -12.49
N LEU A 421 18.09 12.64 -11.92
CA LEU A 421 18.43 12.59 -10.50
C LEU A 421 17.16 12.65 -9.63
N ALA A 422 16.21 13.54 -9.97
CA ALA A 422 14.94 13.65 -9.28
C ALA A 422 14.11 12.37 -9.35
N GLN A 423 14.02 11.76 -10.54
CA GLN A 423 13.30 10.51 -10.77
C GLN A 423 13.91 9.38 -9.94
N THR A 424 15.24 9.25 -9.94
CA THR A 424 15.93 8.24 -9.11
C THR A 424 15.68 8.47 -7.62
N MET A 425 15.79 9.71 -7.12
CA MET A 425 15.48 10.02 -5.72
C MET A 425 14.03 9.66 -5.38
N ALA A 426 13.08 10.00 -6.25
CA ALA A 426 11.66 9.71 -6.02
C ALA A 426 11.34 8.20 -6.13
N HIS A 427 11.97 7.48 -7.05
CA HIS A 427 11.79 6.03 -7.24
C HIS A 427 12.31 5.25 -6.03
N GLU A 428 13.57 5.46 -5.66
CA GLU A 428 14.17 4.79 -4.51
C GLU A 428 13.56 5.26 -3.18
N GLY A 429 13.19 6.56 -3.09
CA GLY A 429 12.40 7.06 -1.97
C GLY A 429 11.02 6.39 -1.90
N GLY A 430 10.38 6.13 -3.04
CA GLY A 430 9.14 5.36 -3.15
C GLY A 430 9.30 3.95 -2.61
N HIS A 431 10.38 3.26 -2.99
CA HIS A 431 10.73 1.96 -2.43
C HIS A 431 10.91 1.98 -0.92
N PHE A 432 11.70 2.93 -0.42
CA PHE A 432 11.92 3.11 1.01
C PHE A 432 10.59 3.32 1.76
N LEU A 433 9.66 4.07 1.17
CA LEU A 433 8.34 4.38 1.72
C LEU A 433 7.29 3.28 1.49
N GLY A 434 7.67 2.15 0.86
CA GLY A 434 6.83 0.94 0.75
C GLY A 434 6.13 0.74 -0.57
N LEU A 435 6.56 1.42 -1.64
CA LEU A 435 6.14 1.09 -3.00
C LEU A 435 7.03 -0.01 -3.61
N PHE A 436 6.44 -0.77 -4.52
CA PHE A 436 7.11 -1.85 -5.24
C PHE A 436 7.11 -1.54 -6.73
N HIS A 437 7.89 -2.28 -7.52
CA HIS A 437 7.77 -2.11 -8.95
C HIS A 437 6.36 -2.45 -9.42
N THR A 438 5.75 -1.56 -10.20
CA THR A 438 4.42 -1.84 -10.80
C THR A 438 4.46 -3.07 -11.69
N THR A 439 5.63 -3.31 -12.29
CA THR A 439 5.95 -4.46 -13.11
C THR A 439 7.45 -4.73 -12.97
N GLU A 440 7.80 -5.95 -12.56
CA GLU A 440 9.19 -6.41 -12.54
C GLU A 440 9.73 -6.69 -13.94
N ALA A 441 11.05 -6.80 -14.07
CA ALA A 441 11.75 -6.87 -15.35
C ALA A 441 11.20 -7.92 -16.32
N GLU A 442 10.87 -9.10 -15.80
CA GLU A 442 10.38 -10.24 -16.59
C GLU A 442 8.89 -10.12 -16.95
N GLY A 443 8.16 -9.10 -16.49
CA GLY A 443 6.73 -8.92 -16.78
C GLY A 443 5.83 -10.02 -16.19
N THR A 444 6.27 -10.66 -15.10
CA THR A 444 5.56 -11.79 -14.47
C THR A 444 5.19 -11.54 -13.00
N ALA A 445 5.73 -10.47 -12.41
CA ALA A 445 5.41 -10.01 -11.08
C ALA A 445 5.06 -8.52 -11.14
N PHE A 446 4.06 -8.15 -10.34
CA PHE A 446 3.45 -6.83 -10.31
C PHE A 446 3.32 -6.37 -8.87
N ASP A 447 3.16 -5.09 -8.58
CA ASP A 447 2.88 -4.60 -7.22
C ASP A 447 1.49 -5.06 -6.71
N PRO A 448 1.14 -4.85 -5.42
CA PRO A 448 -0.17 -5.24 -4.89
C PRO A 448 -1.28 -4.18 -5.14
N LEU A 449 -1.00 -3.13 -5.92
CA LEU A 449 -1.87 -1.96 -6.09
C LEU A 449 -2.81 -2.16 -7.30
N PRO A 450 -4.14 -2.19 -7.11
CA PRO A 450 -5.08 -2.37 -8.22
C PRO A 450 -5.03 -1.31 -9.32
N ASP A 451 -4.70 -0.07 -8.99
CA ASP A 451 -4.78 1.07 -9.92
C ASP A 451 -3.51 1.28 -10.77
N THR A 452 -2.46 0.48 -10.54
CA THR A 452 -1.21 0.57 -11.31
C THR A 452 -1.31 -0.27 -12.58
N PRO A 453 -0.96 0.29 -13.76
CA PRO A 453 -0.93 -0.49 -14.98
C PRO A 453 0.14 -1.58 -14.94
N GLN A 454 -0.23 -2.78 -15.39
CA GLN A 454 0.65 -3.94 -15.48
C GLN A 454 1.11 -4.15 -16.93
N CYS A 455 2.42 -4.30 -17.13
CA CYS A 455 3.00 -4.66 -18.41
C CYS A 455 3.47 -6.11 -18.39
N ASP A 456 2.59 -7.04 -18.73
CA ASP A 456 2.95 -8.46 -18.71
C ASP A 456 3.94 -8.85 -19.83
N ASN A 457 4.54 -10.03 -19.69
CA ASN A 457 5.53 -10.58 -20.62
C ASN A 457 5.03 -10.79 -22.07
N SER A 458 3.74 -10.66 -22.37
CA SER A 458 3.25 -10.64 -23.76
C SER A 458 3.66 -9.37 -24.50
N ASN A 459 4.17 -8.37 -23.78
CA ASN A 459 4.69 -7.13 -24.34
C ASN A 459 6.17 -7.17 -24.71
N ASP A 460 6.91 -8.23 -24.32
CA ASP A 460 8.29 -8.49 -24.75
C ASP A 460 8.30 -8.83 -26.26
N ARG A 461 8.42 -7.79 -27.08
CA ARG A 461 8.27 -7.81 -28.54
C ARG A 461 9.55 -8.20 -29.25
N ASP A 462 10.70 -7.94 -28.64
CA ASP A 462 12.00 -8.35 -29.18
C ASP A 462 12.50 -9.69 -28.60
N SER A 463 11.75 -10.26 -27.64
CA SER A 463 11.96 -11.58 -27.05
C SER A 463 13.31 -11.70 -26.34
N ASP A 464 13.77 -10.61 -25.71
CA ASP A 464 15.01 -10.57 -24.94
C ASP A 464 14.82 -11.03 -23.48
N GLY A 465 13.58 -11.28 -23.07
CA GLY A 465 13.21 -11.79 -21.76
C GLY A 465 12.92 -10.70 -20.72
N ILE A 466 12.89 -9.43 -21.12
CA ILE A 466 12.48 -8.31 -20.27
C ILE A 466 11.41 -7.46 -20.95
N VAL A 467 10.66 -6.67 -20.17
CA VAL A 467 9.69 -5.71 -20.69
C VAL A 467 10.18 -4.28 -20.47
N ALA A 468 10.65 -3.63 -21.54
CA ALA A 468 11.30 -2.33 -21.46
C ALA A 468 10.32 -1.15 -21.65
N TYR A 469 10.82 0.08 -21.39
CA TYR A 469 10.04 1.31 -21.59
C TYR A 469 9.39 1.40 -22.98
N GLN A 470 10.10 1.00 -24.04
CA GLN A 470 9.62 1.05 -25.42
C GLN A 470 8.43 0.10 -25.69
N GLU A 471 8.27 -0.92 -24.87
CA GLU A 471 7.25 -1.96 -24.98
C GLU A 471 6.03 -1.65 -24.11
N CYS A 472 6.28 -1.01 -22.97
CA CYS A 472 5.33 -0.72 -21.91
C CYS A 472 4.87 0.76 -21.87
N GLY A 473 5.24 1.57 -22.86
CA GLY A 473 4.72 2.92 -23.03
C GLY A 473 3.29 2.96 -23.58
N GLY A 474 2.67 4.14 -23.53
CA GLY A 474 1.32 4.39 -24.00
C GLY A 474 0.23 3.99 -22.99
N GLY A 475 0.53 4.08 -21.69
CA GLY A 475 -0.42 3.73 -20.62
C GLY A 475 -0.38 2.27 -20.17
N LYS A 476 0.68 1.52 -20.52
CA LYS A 476 0.88 0.14 -20.06
C LYS A 476 1.79 0.04 -18.82
N GLY A 477 2.25 1.16 -18.28
CA GLY A 477 2.97 1.21 -17.01
C GLY A 477 4.30 1.94 -17.05
N ALA A 478 4.94 2.10 -18.21
CA ALA A 478 6.27 2.70 -18.30
C ALA A 478 6.33 4.20 -17.93
N GLU A 479 5.20 4.88 -17.87
CA GLU A 479 5.11 6.26 -17.37
C GLU A 479 4.96 6.35 -15.84
N ASN A 480 4.76 5.23 -15.15
CA ASN A 480 4.70 5.20 -13.69
C ASN A 480 6.10 5.34 -13.10
N LEU A 481 6.22 6.12 -12.02
CA LEU A 481 7.46 6.34 -11.28
C LEU A 481 8.11 5.01 -10.89
N MET A 482 7.32 4.03 -10.45
CA MET A 482 7.79 2.75 -9.95
C MET A 482 7.88 1.66 -11.02
N PHE A 483 7.96 2.01 -12.31
CA PHE A 483 8.27 1.00 -13.33
C PHE A 483 9.78 0.64 -13.26
N TRP A 484 10.12 -0.66 -13.30
CA TRP A 484 11.48 -1.15 -13.04
C TRP A 484 12.57 -0.55 -13.96
N ALA A 485 12.20 -0.23 -15.21
CA ALA A 485 13.06 0.42 -16.20
C ALA A 485 12.51 1.81 -16.55
N ALA A 486 12.28 2.62 -15.53
CA ALA A 486 11.79 3.98 -15.62
C ALA A 486 12.54 4.78 -16.71
N GLY A 487 11.83 5.18 -17.77
CA GLY A 487 12.36 6.06 -18.81
C GLY A 487 12.23 7.53 -18.40
N ASP A 488 12.70 8.44 -19.26
CA ASP A 488 12.75 9.90 -18.98
C ASP A 488 11.39 10.54 -18.61
N SER A 489 10.25 9.84 -18.77
CA SER A 489 8.90 10.34 -18.41
C SER A 489 8.19 9.53 -17.33
N ALA A 490 8.90 8.62 -16.65
CA ALA A 490 8.40 7.79 -15.57
C ALA A 490 8.25 8.62 -14.28
N GLU A 491 7.17 9.40 -14.21
CA GLU A 491 6.95 10.38 -13.14
C GLU A 491 5.56 10.29 -12.53
N LYS A 492 4.67 9.46 -13.09
CA LYS A 492 3.30 9.34 -12.61
C LYS A 492 3.27 8.54 -11.32
N VAL A 493 2.51 9.05 -10.34
CA VAL A 493 2.17 8.34 -9.11
C VAL A 493 0.66 8.17 -9.08
N THR A 494 0.16 6.96 -8.84
CA THR A 494 -1.27 6.65 -8.81
C THR A 494 -1.91 6.97 -7.47
N GLY A 495 -3.24 6.85 -7.37
CA GLY A 495 -3.99 7.14 -6.14
C GLY A 495 -3.68 6.12 -5.04
N ASP A 496 -3.59 4.83 -5.38
CA ASP A 496 -3.25 3.79 -4.40
C ASP A 496 -1.78 3.90 -3.96
N GLN A 497 -0.88 4.33 -4.85
CA GLN A 497 0.50 4.68 -4.45
C GLN A 497 0.48 5.86 -3.45
N GLY A 498 -0.31 6.90 -3.72
CA GLY A 498 -0.54 8.02 -2.80
C GLY A 498 -1.07 7.57 -1.43
N PHE A 499 -2.06 6.68 -1.42
CA PHE A 499 -2.64 6.10 -0.22
C PHE A 499 -1.56 5.45 0.67
N VAL A 500 -0.70 4.62 0.08
CA VAL A 500 0.39 3.92 0.80
C VAL A 500 1.39 4.93 1.37
N LEU A 501 1.79 5.92 0.57
CA LEU A 501 2.81 6.88 0.94
C LEU A 501 2.35 7.85 2.05
N VAL A 502 1.17 8.46 1.92
CA VAL A 502 0.61 9.42 2.92
C VAL A 502 0.47 8.76 4.30
N ARG A 503 0.23 7.45 4.34
CA ARG A 503 0.04 6.68 5.57
C ARG A 503 1.34 6.20 6.20
N ASN A 504 2.48 6.36 5.52
CA ASN A 504 3.75 5.83 6.00
C ASN A 504 4.22 6.63 7.24
N PRO A 505 4.63 5.97 8.34
CA PRO A 505 5.11 6.64 9.54
C PRO A 505 6.38 7.48 9.36
N ALA A 506 7.04 7.47 8.20
CA ALA A 506 8.11 8.38 7.85
C ALA A 506 7.59 9.79 7.50
N LEU A 507 6.30 9.94 7.20
CA LEU A 507 5.67 11.23 6.94
C LEU A 507 4.88 11.72 8.14
N LYS A 508 4.90 13.03 8.36
CA LYS A 508 4.18 13.74 9.44
C LYS A 508 2.78 14.16 9.00
#